data_AF-A0A962BIK7-F1
#
_entry.id   AF-A0A962BIK7-F1
#
_cell.length_a   1.000
_cell.length_b   1.000
_cell.length_c   1.000
_cell.angle_alpha   90.00
_cell.angle_beta   90.00
_cell.angle_gamma   90.00
#
_symmetry.space_group_name_H-M   'P 1'
#
loop_
_entity.id
_entity.type
_entity.pdbx_description
1 polymer ?
#
loop_
_entity_poly.entity_id
_entity_poly.type
_entity_poly.pdbx_seq_one_letter_code
_entity_poly.pdbx_strand_id
1 'polypeptide(L)' 'MSQLKHLIESNRAWSEKVRAEDPGFFERLSDQQAPKYFWIGCSDSRVPANQVTGLAPGEVFVHR' A
#
# COMPACT_ATOMS: atom_id res chain seq x y z
N MET A 1 13.33 20.75 4.24
CA MET A 1 12.83 19.58 5.01
C MET A 1 11.46 19.79 5.67
N SER A 2 10.86 20.99 5.72
CA SER A 2 9.55 21.19 6.35
C SER A 2 8.38 20.53 5.60
N GLN A 3 8.46 20.44 4.27
CA GLN A 3 7.37 19.92 3.43
C GLN A 3 7.06 18.43 3.65
N LEU A 4 8.02 17.62 4.11
CA LEU A 4 7.81 16.17 4.29
C LEU A 4 7.27 15.77 5.68
N LYS A 5 7.29 16.69 6.66
CA LYS A 5 6.93 16.35 8.04
C LYS A 5 5.53 15.76 8.15
N HIS A 6 4.56 16.40 7.50
CA HIS A 6 3.17 15.94 7.52
C HIS A 6 2.98 14.54 6.89
N LEU A 7 3.78 14.17 5.88
CA LEU A 7 3.73 12.84 5.27
C LEU A 7 4.29 11.78 6.21
N ILE A 8 5.37 12.09 6.93
CA ILE A 8 5.97 11.19 7.93
C ILE A 8 5.02 11.01 9.12
N GLU A 9 4.38 12.08 9.58
CA GLU A 9 3.37 12.05 10.64
C GLU A 9 2.15 11.24 10.22
N SER A 10 1.65 11.45 9.00
CA SER A 10 0.56 10.67 8.41
C SER A 10 0.91 9.18 8.33
N ASN A 11 2.14 8.85 7.90
CA ASN A 11 2.60 7.46 7.84
C ASN A 11 2.67 6.81 9.23
N ARG A 12 3.16 7.53 10.25
CA ARG A 12 3.21 7.02 11.62
C ARG A 12 1.80 6.73 12.15
N ALA A 13 0.90 7.70 12.03
CA ALA A 13 -0.48 7.55 12.48
C ALA A 13 -1.20 6.39 11.75
N TRP A 14 -0.99 6.26 10.44
CA TRP A 14 -1.52 5.13 9.67
C TRP A 14 -0.97 3.78 10.16
N SER A 15 0.35 3.67 10.35
CA SER A 15 0.99 2.43 10.81
C SER A 15 0.51 2.01 12.19
N GLU A 16 0.40 2.96 13.13
CA GLU A 16 -0.12 2.71 14.48
C GLU A 16 -1.57 2.24 14.44
N LYS A 17 -2.42 2.90 13.64
CA LYS A 17 -3.82 2.51 13.45
C LYS A 17 -3.93 1.09 12.88
N VAL A 18 -3.19 0.78 11.82
CA VAL A 18 -3.22 -0.55 11.20
C VAL A 18 -2.77 -1.64 12.17
N ARG A 19 -1.72 -1.39 12.97
CA ARG A 19 -1.29 -2.36 13.99
C ARG A 19 -2.34 -2.58 15.09
N ALA A 20 -3.05 -1.52 15.47
CA ALA A 20 -4.10 -1.61 16.48
C ALA A 20 -5.33 -2.36 15.97
N GLU A 21 -5.73 -2.12 14.71
CA GLU A 21 -6.87 -2.79 14.06
C GLU A 21 -6.53 -4.24 13.69
N ASP A 22 -5.31 -4.50 13.22
CA ASP A 22 -4.85 -5.79 12.73
C ASP A 22 -3.36 -6.01 13.02
N PRO A 23 -3.02 -6.57 14.20
CA PRO A 23 -1.63 -6.80 14.60
C PRO A 23 -0.84 -7.70 13.64
N GLY A 24 -1.51 -8.58 12.90
CA GLY A 24 -0.88 -9.52 11.95
C GLY A 24 -0.76 -9.00 10.52
N PHE A 25 -1.20 -7.77 10.25
CA PHE A 25 -1.21 -7.20 8.90
C PHE A 25 0.18 -7.23 8.25
N PHE A 26 1.20 -6.71 8.95
CA PHE A 26 2.54 -6.57 8.40
C PHE A 26 3.28 -7.90 8.24
N GLU A 27 3.03 -8.87 9.12
CA GLU A 27 3.59 -10.22 9.02
C GLU A 27 3.05 -10.95 7.78
N ARG A 28 1.71 -10.94 7.59
CA ARG A 28 1.11 -11.50 6.37
C ARG A 28 1.58 -10.78 5.12
N LEU A 29 1.74 -9.46 5.17
CA LEU A 29 2.25 -8.69 4.05
C LEU A 29 3.70 -9.06 3.71
N SER A 30 4.56 -9.31 4.70
CA SER A 30 5.96 -9.69 4.45
C SER A 30 6.10 -11.06 3.78
N ASP A 31 5.13 -11.96 4.00
CA ASP A 31 5.11 -13.29 3.39
C ASP A 31 4.58 -13.26 1.95
N GLN A 32 3.93 -12.17 1.52
CA GLN A 32 3.42 -12.02 0.16
C GLN A 32 4.50 -11.50 -0.80
N GLN A 33 5.17 -12.42 -1.50
CA GLN A 33 6.22 -12.09 -2.48
C GLN A 33 5.93 -12.64 -3.90
N ALA A 34 4.73 -13.18 -4.12
CA ALA A 34 4.32 -13.77 -5.40
C ALA A 34 2.96 -13.20 -5.88
N PRO A 35 2.92 -11.94 -6.33
CA PRO A 35 1.69 -11.33 -6.85
C PRO A 35 1.19 -12.11 -8.06
N LYS A 36 -0.13 -12.32 -8.13
CA LYS A 36 -0.77 -13.09 -9.23
C LYS A 36 -1.05 -12.24 -10.47
N TYR A 37 -1.00 -10.92 -10.30
CA TYR A 37 -1.39 -9.96 -11.34
C TYR A 37 -0.25 -8.98 -11.61
N PHE A 38 -0.09 -8.63 -12.88
CA PHE A 38 0.76 -7.53 -13.30
C PHE A 38 -0.11 -6.41 -13.89
N TRP A 39 -0.04 -5.23 -13.30
CA TRP A 39 -0.80 -4.05 -13.68
C TRP A 39 0.12 -3.02 -14.33
N ILE A 40 -0.09 -2.72 -15.61
CA ILE A 40 0.55 -1.60 -16.30
C ILE A 40 -0.46 -0.45 -16.36
N GLY A 41 -0.18 0.61 -15.60
CA GLY A 41 -1.04 1.78 -15.52
C GLY A 41 -0.40 3.02 -16.15
N CYS A 42 -1.22 4.03 -16.43
CA CYS A 42 -0.71 5.38 -16.71
C CYS A 42 -0.11 6.00 -15.44
N SER A 43 0.97 6.75 -15.59
CA SER A 43 1.63 7.49 -14.52
C SER A 43 0.71 8.50 -13.82
N ASP A 44 -0.35 8.97 -14.51
CA ASP A 44 -1.37 9.86 -13.92
C ASP A 44 -2.01 9.28 -12.65
N SER A 45 -2.06 7.94 -12.52
CA SER A 45 -2.52 7.21 -11.32
C SER A 45 -3.80 7.75 -10.68
N ARG A 46 -4.75 8.25 -11.50
CA ARG A 46 -5.98 8.93 -11.03
C ARG A 46 -6.81 8.09 -10.06
N VAL A 47 -6.77 6.77 -10.20
CA VAL A 47 -7.28 5.82 -9.20
C VAL A 47 -6.22 4.74 -8.97
N PRO A 48 -5.84 4.42 -7.71
CA PRO A 48 -4.87 3.36 -7.42
C PRO A 48 -5.37 1.98 -7.88
N ALA A 49 -4.45 1.12 -8.36
CA ALA A 49 -4.79 -0.19 -8.91
C ALA A 49 -5.56 -1.05 -7.88
N ASN A 50 -5.05 -1.15 -6.66
CA ASN A 50 -5.66 -1.90 -5.55
C ASN A 50 -7.10 -1.44 -5.26
N GLN A 51 -7.41 -0.15 -5.42
CA GLN A 51 -8.75 0.39 -5.17
C GLN A 51 -9.73 0.02 -6.29
N VAL A 52 -9.27 -0.01 -7.55
CA VAL A 52 -10.12 -0.43 -8.69
C VAL A 52 -10.37 -1.93 -8.67
N THR A 53 -9.38 -2.72 -8.28
CA THR A 53 -9.44 -4.20 -8.35
C THR A 53 -9.93 -4.86 -7.07
N GLY A 54 -9.99 -4.13 -5.95
CA GLY A 54 -10.33 -4.70 -4.64
C GLY A 54 -9.27 -5.65 -4.08
N LEU A 55 -8.04 -5.61 -4.63
CA LEU A 55 -6.93 -6.44 -4.20
C LEU A 55 -6.21 -5.83 -2.99
N ALA A 56 -5.75 -6.68 -2.09
CA ALA A 56 -4.92 -6.27 -0.97
C ALA A 56 -3.51 -5.84 -1.45
N PRO A 57 -2.81 -4.99 -0.67
CA PRO A 57 -1.39 -4.75 -0.89
C PRO A 57 -0.62 -6.08 -0.93
N GLY A 58 0.27 -6.26 -1.90
CA GLY A 58 1.04 -7.50 -2.10
C GLY A 58 0.46 -8.45 -3.16
N GLU A 59 -0.81 -8.31 -3.54
CA GLU A 59 -1.46 -9.22 -4.50
C GLU A 59 -1.27 -8.83 -5.98
N VAL A 60 -0.84 -7.59 -6.24
CA VAL A 60 -0.61 -7.05 -7.58
C VAL A 60 0.77 -6.40 -7.69
N PHE A 61 1.50 -6.75 -8.74
CA PHE A 61 2.72 -6.07 -9.15
C PHE A 61 2.36 -4.93 -10.10
N VAL A 62 2.90 -3.73 -9.89
CA VAL A 62 2.46 -2.54 -10.61
C VAL A 62 3.65 -1.88 -11.33
N HIS A 63 3.46 -1.60 -12.63
CA HIS A 63 4.29 -0.67 -13.40
C HIS A 63 3.44 0.55 -13.76
N ARG A 64 4.05 1.74 -13.75
CA ARG A 64 3.40 3.03 -14.04
C ARG A 64 4.31 3.93 -14.85
#